data_AF-A0A2V9YC75-F1
#
_entry.id   AF-A0A2V9YC75-F1
#
_cell.length_a   1.000
_cell.length_b   1.000
_cell.length_c   1.000
_cell.angle_alpha   90.00
_cell.angle_beta   90.00
_cell.angle_gamma   90.00
#
_symmetry.space_group_name_H-M   'P 1'
#
loop_
_entity.id
_entity.type
_entity.pdbx_description
1 polymer ?
#
loop_
_entity_poly.entity_id
_entity_poly.type
_entity_poly.pdbx_seq_one_letter_code
_entity_poly.pdbx_strand_id
1 'polypeptide(L)'
;MSTVRLKIDVSGTVGDEAWRQIRQFDQIQSADFGPQFGSGGRCNHPLNALHVKGEWIGAEIRLQTPLLGQYAVSHYLEQDRVLDADVVE
;
A
#
# COMPACT_ATOMS: atom_id res chain seq x y z
N MET A 1 -2.27 -6.60 18.52
CA MET A 1 -2.60 -6.18 17.15
C MET A 1 -1.29 -5.85 16.45
N SER A 2 -1.28 -5.92 15.13
CA SER A 2 -0.10 -5.61 14.31
C SER A 2 -0.53 -4.75 13.14
N THR A 3 0.30 -3.80 12.77
CA THR A 3 0.04 -2.90 11.64
C THR A 3 1.16 -3.08 10.64
N VAL A 4 0.83 -3.27 9.37
CA VAL A 4 1.80 -3.32 8.27
C VAL A 4 1.60 -2.10 7.41
N ARG A 5 2.68 -1.35 7.17
CA ARG A 5 2.70 -0.25 6.22
C ARG A 5 3.29 -0.72 4.91
N LEU A 6 2.60 -0.39 3.83
CA LEU A 6 3.03 -0.68 2.48
C LEU A 6 3.43 0.61 1.78
N LYS A 7 4.42 0.51 0.90
CA LYS A 7 4.77 1.53 -0.08
C LYS A 7 4.39 1.01 -1.46
N ILE A 8 3.44 1.65 -2.12
CA ILE A 8 2.87 1.15 -3.38
C ILE A 8 3.23 2.09 -4.52
N ASP A 9 3.82 1.56 -5.60
CA ASP A 9 4.00 2.27 -6.85
C ASP A 9 2.64 2.50 -7.53
N VAL A 10 2.27 3.77 -7.66
CA VAL A 10 1.04 4.19 -8.31
C VAL A 10 1.27 4.68 -9.74
N SER A 11 2.53 4.70 -10.20
CA SER A 11 2.92 5.21 -11.51
C SER A 11 2.09 4.60 -12.64
N GLY A 12 1.60 5.47 -13.53
CA GLY A 12 0.84 5.03 -14.71
C GLY A 12 -0.55 4.47 -14.40
N THR A 13 -1.08 4.72 -13.20
CA THR A 13 -2.47 4.39 -12.84
C THR A 13 -3.27 5.67 -12.55
N VAL A 14 -4.60 5.58 -12.55
CA VAL A 14 -5.48 6.70 -12.16
C VAL A 14 -6.08 6.43 -10.78
N GLY A 15 -5.92 7.39 -9.87
CA GLY A 15 -6.53 7.32 -8.53
C GLY A 15 -6.02 6.13 -7.71
N ASP A 16 -6.95 5.28 -7.25
CA ASP A 16 -6.66 4.10 -6.41
C ASP A 16 -6.53 2.80 -7.23
N GLU A 17 -6.40 2.88 -8.55
CA GLU A 17 -6.34 1.70 -9.42
C GLU A 17 -5.17 0.77 -9.04
N ALA A 18 -3.98 1.32 -8.75
CA ALA A 18 -2.85 0.51 -8.27
C ALA A 18 -3.18 -0.28 -7.00
N TRP A 19 -3.95 0.31 -6.08
CA TRP A 19 -4.38 -0.34 -4.85
C TRP A 19 -5.38 -1.47 -5.11
N ARG A 20 -6.34 -1.26 -6.04
CA ARG A 20 -7.32 -2.29 -6.40
C ARG A 20 -6.72 -3.50 -7.11
N GLN A 21 -5.55 -3.34 -7.73
CA GLN A 21 -4.80 -4.43 -8.37
C GLN A 21 -4.00 -5.28 -7.37
N ILE A 22 -3.83 -4.82 -6.12
CA ILE A 22 -3.13 -5.56 -5.07
C ILE A 22 -4.03 -6.63 -4.47
N ARG A 23 -3.52 -7.86 -4.40
CA ARG A 23 -4.18 -8.99 -3.74
C ARG A 23 -4.07 -8.81 -2.24
N GLN A 24 -5.19 -8.63 -1.55
CA GLN A 24 -5.20 -8.48 -0.11
C GLN A 24 -4.85 -9.78 0.61
N PHE A 25 -4.23 -9.67 1.78
CA PHE A 25 -3.95 -10.82 2.63
C PHE A 25 -5.26 -11.30 3.29
N ASP A 26 -5.50 -12.61 3.33
CA ASP A 26 -6.82 -13.15 3.72
C ASP A 26 -7.23 -12.81 5.15
N GLN A 27 -6.27 -12.62 6.07
CA GLN A 27 -6.53 -12.45 7.50
C GLN A 27 -6.47 -10.98 7.97
N ILE A 28 -6.67 -10.03 7.06
CA ILE A 28 -6.73 -8.60 7.41
C ILE A 28 -8.00 -8.28 8.20
N GLN A 29 -7.87 -7.38 9.17
CA GLN A 29 -9.02 -6.78 9.86
C GLN A 29 -9.52 -5.54 9.14
N SER A 30 -8.58 -4.72 8.66
CA SER A 30 -8.87 -3.54 7.85
C SER A 30 -7.67 -3.21 6.99
N ALA A 31 -7.92 -2.49 5.89
CA ALA A 31 -6.89 -1.94 5.03
C ALA A 31 -7.34 -0.58 4.53
N ASP A 32 -6.46 0.41 4.62
CA ASP A 32 -6.70 1.75 4.13
C ASP A 32 -5.52 2.20 3.25
N PHE A 33 -5.84 2.94 2.19
CA PHE A 33 -4.87 3.44 1.22
C PHE A 33 -4.96 4.97 1.15
N GLY A 34 -3.80 5.64 1.14
CA GLY A 34 -3.78 7.09 0.98
C GLY A 34 -2.51 7.77 1.46
N PRO A 35 -2.34 9.05 1.10
CA PRO A 35 -1.13 9.81 1.39
C PRO A 35 -0.88 10.01 2.89
N GLN A 36 -1.91 9.87 3.73
CA GLN A 36 -1.78 9.90 5.20
C GLN A 36 -0.90 8.76 5.75
N PHE A 37 -0.72 7.68 5.01
CA PHE A 37 0.14 6.54 5.38
C PHE A 37 1.54 6.63 4.75
N GLY A 38 1.80 7.67 3.96
CA GLY A 38 3.05 7.90 3.24
C GLY A 38 2.80 8.31 1.79
N SER A 39 3.66 9.15 1.22
CA SER A 39 3.63 9.47 -0.21
C SER A 39 5.00 9.92 -0.71
N GLY A 40 5.28 9.67 -1.98
CA GLY A 40 6.50 10.12 -2.66
C GLY A 40 6.53 11.60 -3.02
N GLY A 41 5.44 12.32 -2.76
CA GLY A 41 5.25 13.72 -3.09
C GLY A 41 3.77 14.10 -3.07
N ARG A 42 3.48 15.38 -3.32
CA ARG A 42 2.10 15.82 -3.53
C ARG A 42 1.66 15.37 -4.93
N CYS A 43 0.54 14.65 -5.02
CA CYS A 43 -0.16 14.40 -6.28
C CYS A 43 -0.70 15.73 -6.84
N ASN A 44 0.16 16.50 -7.50
CA ASN A 44 -0.16 17.80 -8.09
C ASN A 44 -0.63 17.64 -9.54
N HIS A 45 -1.54 16.71 -9.77
CA HIS A 45 -2.14 16.46 -11.07
C HIS A 45 -3.67 16.31 -10.92
N PRO A 46 -4.44 16.49 -12.00
CA PRO A 46 -5.88 16.28 -11.97
C PRO A 46 -6.25 14.87 -11.49
N LEU A 47 -7.40 14.73 -10.84
CA LEU A 47 -7.89 13.44 -10.31
C LEU A 47 -8.03 12.34 -11.38
N ASN A 48 -8.28 12.73 -12.63
CA ASN A 48 -8.45 11.83 -13.76
C ASN A 48 -7.17 11.69 -14.61
N ALA A 49 -6.06 12.30 -14.17
CA ALA A 49 -4.78 12.15 -14.84
C ALA A 49 -4.01 10.97 -14.25
N LEU A 50 -3.15 10.38 -15.08
CA LEU A 50 -2.24 9.31 -14.65
C LEU A 50 -1.23 9.87 -13.64
N HIS A 51 -0.97 9.08 -12.60
CA HIS A 51 0.15 9.30 -11.69
C HIS A 51 1.47 9.31 -12.46
N VAL A 52 2.34 10.25 -12.12
CA VAL A 52 3.63 10.40 -12.81
C VAL A 52 4.59 9.29 -12.41
N LYS A 53 5.55 8.99 -13.28
CA LYS A 53 6.53 7.94 -13.04
C LYS A 53 7.34 8.22 -11.76
N GLY A 54 7.40 7.24 -10.86
CA GLY A 54 8.09 7.31 -9.58
C GLY A 54 7.20 7.76 -8.41
N GLU A 55 5.91 8.07 -8.66
CA GLU A 55 4.97 8.32 -7.58
C GLU A 55 4.62 7.04 -6.83
N TRP A 56 4.58 7.16 -5.51
CA TRP A 56 4.14 6.09 -4.63
C TRP A 56 3.23 6.64 -3.54
N ILE A 57 2.30 5.80 -3.08
CA ILE A 57 1.37 6.10 -1.99
C ILE A 57 1.41 4.96 -0.97
N GLY A 58 1.23 5.32 0.30
CA GLY A 58 1.21 4.38 1.41
C GLY A 58 -0.13 3.67 1.56
N ALA A 59 -0.09 2.46 2.13
CA ALA A 59 -1.26 1.80 2.68
C ALA A 59 -0.97 1.30 4.10
N GLU A 60 -2.01 1.17 4.91
CA GLU A 60 -1.97 0.60 6.24
C GLU A 60 -2.87 -0.64 6.29
N ILE A 61 -2.30 -1.75 6.73
CA ILE A 61 -2.98 -3.03 6.89
C ILE A 61 -3.00 -3.39 8.37
N ARG A 62 -4.18 -3.62 8.94
CA ARG A 62 -4.33 -4.01 10.34
C ARG A 62 -4.62 -5.50 10.47
N LEU A 63 -3.90 -6.14 11.37
CA LEU A 63 -3.92 -7.58 11.59
C LEU A 63 -4.12 -7.89 13.07
N GLN A 64 -4.75 -9.03 13.34
CA GLN A 64 -5.09 -9.42 14.71
C GLN A 64 -3.84 -9.66 15.58
N THR A 65 -2.80 -10.29 15.02
CA THR A 65 -1.62 -10.73 15.76
C THR A 65 -0.31 -10.27 15.10
N PRO A 66 0.78 -10.09 15.88
CA PRO A 66 2.12 -9.80 15.34
C PRO A 66 2.64 -10.84 14.35
N LEU A 67 2.34 -12.12 14.58
CA LEU A 67 2.75 -13.22 13.70
C LEU A 67 2.16 -13.06 12.30
N LEU A 68 0.88 -12.67 12.20
CA LEU A 68 0.25 -12.38 10.90
C LEU A 68 0.89 -11.19 10.19
N GLY A 69 1.45 -10.22 10.93
CA GLY A 69 2.20 -9.10 10.36
C GLY A 69 3.39 -9.57 9.51
N GLN A 70 4.15 -10.54 10.02
CA GLN A 70 5.31 -11.08 9.30
C GLN A 70 4.90 -11.81 8.02
N TYR A 71 3.82 -12.60 8.07
CA TYR A 71 3.28 -13.26 6.87
C TYR A 71 2.72 -12.27 5.86
N ALA A 72 2.03 -11.23 6.32
CA ALA A 72 1.51 -10.18 5.47
C ALA A 72 2.63 -9.43 4.74
N VAL A 73 3.73 -9.09 5.43
CA VAL A 73 4.91 -8.47 4.80
C VAL A 73 5.42 -9.31 3.63
N SER A 74 5.65 -10.61 3.85
CA SER A 74 6.09 -11.50 2.76
C SER A 74 5.09 -11.55 1.61
N HIS A 75 3.78 -11.67 1.91
CA HIS A 75 2.72 -11.70 0.90
C HIS A 75 2.65 -10.42 0.06
N TYR A 76 2.85 -9.25 0.66
CA TYR A 76 2.79 -7.99 -0.07
C TYR A 76 4.06 -7.73 -0.88
N LEU A 77 5.25 -8.06 -0.36
CA LEU A 77 6.52 -7.90 -1.10
C LEU A 77 6.61 -8.76 -2.37
N GLU A 78 5.82 -9.81 -2.48
CA GLU A 78 5.72 -10.63 -3.70
C GLU A 78 4.89 -9.97 -4.82
N GLN A 79 4.30 -8.80 -4.60
CA GLN A 79 3.44 -8.14 -5.56
C GLN A 79 4.19 -7.04 -6.32
N ASP A 80 4.07 -7.02 -7.64
CA ASP A 80 4.85 -6.16 -8.55
C ASP A 80 4.83 -4.66 -8.20
N ARG A 81 3.73 -4.17 -7.63
CA ARG A 81 3.55 -2.75 -7.28
C ARG A 81 3.96 -2.40 -5.87
N VAL A 82 4.26 -3.38 -5.01
CA VAL A 82 4.69 -3.11 -3.64
C VAL A 82 6.19 -2.89 -3.64
N LEU A 83 6.59 -1.65 -3.37
CA LEU A 83 7.98 -1.22 -3.30
C LEU A 83 8.62 -1.53 -1.96
N ASP A 84 7.81 -1.56 -0.90
CA ASP A 84 8.26 -1.79 0.48
C ASP A 84 7.09 -2.25 1.35
N ALA A 85 7.38 -3.03 2.39
CA ALA A 85 6.40 -3.47 3.38
C ALA A 85 7.06 -3.71 4.73
N ASP A 86 6.58 -3.01 5.76
CA ASP A 86 7.16 -3.06 7.10
C ASP A 86 6.09 -3.20 8.18
N VAL A 87 6.41 -3.94 9.24
CA VAL A 87 5.59 -3.95 10.47
C VAL A 87 5.89 -2.69 11.28
N VAL A 88 4.84 -1.97 11.66
CA VAL A 88 4.92 -0.80 12.57
C VAL A 88 4.18 -1.10 13.87
N GLU A 89 4.78 -0.68 14.99
CA GLU A 89 4.24 -0.85 16.36
C GLU A 89 3.08 0.10 16.67
#